data_AF-A0A5P2UV18-F1
#
_entry.id   AF-A0A5P2UV18-F1
#
_cell.length_a   1.000
_cell.length_b   1.000
_cell.length_c   1.000
_cell.angle_alpha   90.00
_cell.angle_beta   90.00
_cell.angle_gamma   90.00
#
_symmetry.space_group_name_H-M   'P 1'
#
loop_
_entity.id
_entity.type
_entity.pdbx_description
1 polymer ?
#
loop_
_entity_poly.entity_id
_entity_poly.type
_entity_poly.pdbx_seq_one_letter_code
_entity_poly.pdbx_strand_id
1 'polypeptide(L)'
;MAGARVETLMARMRMLSHRARTGLRKSAVDYFRGDASDWLAFGGLLLTVPAIAFGTLMLPVWFSPSALVLPIVAGGLLLRPASLLALYAASAAALIVEALVLGPYTEGPARVTPGTVLVVAACGFFGLVIAQFRSRVGVPWRRGGTMLFDLRERIRVQSKLPALPRGWHREMALRPAGGQSFSGDFVVAARTNGGRTLEIVLTDVSGKGMEAGSRALLLSGAFGGLLGALPPHGFLPAANGYLLRQDWEEGFATSIHLVLDLESGDYELLSAGHLPALQLSAGTGRWQEKSGEGPLLGVYDGAEFTAARGNLRRGDVLMLFTDGLVETADREISEGIDRLTGEADRYVAAGWEGAAWHLIEKVAKDVNDDRALLLIRRSA
;
A
#
# COMPACT_ATOMS: atom_id res chain seq x y z
N MET A 1 62.30 12.84 -5.34
CA MET A 1 61.01 12.11 -5.35
C MET A 1 60.17 12.23 -4.05
N ALA A 2 60.65 12.82 -2.95
CA ALA A 2 59.87 12.83 -1.69
C ALA A 2 58.58 13.70 -1.73
N GLY A 3 58.64 14.93 -2.24
CA GLY A 3 57.54 15.91 -2.13
C GLY A 3 56.18 15.44 -2.68
N ALA A 4 56.16 14.85 -3.88
CA ALA A 4 54.93 14.40 -4.54
C ALA A 4 54.15 13.32 -3.74
N ARG A 5 54.81 12.55 -2.87
CA ARG A 5 54.14 11.61 -1.95
C ARG A 5 53.48 12.32 -0.75
N VAL A 6 53.94 13.50 -0.36
CA VAL A 6 53.37 14.29 0.75
C VAL A 6 52.10 15.02 0.29
N GLU A 7 52.15 15.65 -0.90
CA GLU A 7 51.01 16.38 -1.46
C GLU A 7 49.81 15.46 -1.74
N THR A 8 50.05 14.28 -2.31
CA THR A 8 49.01 13.27 -2.56
C THR A 8 48.40 12.72 -1.26
N LEU A 9 49.17 12.66 -0.18
CA LEU A 9 48.67 12.24 1.15
C LEU A 9 47.83 13.36 1.80
N MET A 10 48.29 14.61 1.75
CA MET A 10 47.50 15.77 2.20
C MET A 10 46.19 15.93 1.40
N ALA A 11 46.22 15.71 0.08
CA ALA A 11 45.01 15.75 -0.75
C ALA A 11 43.99 14.68 -0.34
N ARG A 12 44.44 13.45 -0.06
CA ARG A 12 43.58 12.38 0.48
C ARG A 12 43.01 12.73 1.86
N MET A 13 43.82 13.28 2.78
CA MET A 13 43.33 13.71 4.09
C MET A 13 42.31 14.87 3.98
N ARG A 14 42.52 15.83 3.06
CA ARG A 14 41.54 16.90 2.79
C ARG A 14 40.22 16.34 2.25
N MET A 15 40.25 15.41 1.29
CA MET A 15 39.03 14.74 0.80
C MET A 15 38.31 13.92 1.89
N LEU A 16 39.03 13.20 2.75
CA LEU A 16 38.45 12.47 3.89
C LEU A 16 37.80 13.44 4.89
N SER A 17 38.49 14.52 5.27
CA SER A 17 37.94 15.52 6.19
C SER A 17 36.73 16.26 5.62
N HIS A 18 36.68 16.48 4.30
CA HIS A 18 35.53 17.08 3.63
C HIS A 18 34.34 16.12 3.60
N ARG A 19 34.53 14.84 3.22
CA ARG A 19 33.49 13.79 3.29
C ARG A 19 32.96 13.58 4.71
N ALA A 20 33.83 13.61 5.72
CA ALA A 20 33.43 13.54 7.12
C ALA A 20 32.55 14.75 7.52
N ARG A 21 32.96 15.98 7.15
CA ARG A 21 32.19 17.20 7.41
C ARG A 21 30.84 17.24 6.67
N THR A 22 30.77 16.80 5.42
CA THR A 22 29.48 16.76 4.69
C THR A 22 28.56 15.67 5.21
N GLY A 23 29.10 14.50 5.62
CA GLY A 23 28.36 13.48 6.35
C GLY A 23 27.77 14.01 7.65
N LEU A 24 28.60 14.60 8.53
CA LEU A 24 28.14 15.20 9.79
C LEU A 24 27.06 16.27 9.57
N ARG A 25 27.25 17.15 8.58
CA ARG A 25 26.31 18.23 8.28
C ARG A 25 24.98 17.70 7.71
N LYS A 26 24.99 16.59 6.96
CA LYS A 26 23.76 15.93 6.51
C LYS A 26 23.00 15.33 7.69
N SER A 27 23.66 14.54 8.53
CA SER A 27 23.06 14.00 9.77
C SER A 27 22.51 15.07 10.71
N ALA A 28 23.17 16.23 10.80
CA ALA A 28 22.68 17.37 11.60
C ALA A 28 21.44 18.05 10.99
N VAL A 29 21.28 18.06 9.66
CA VAL A 29 20.06 18.56 8.99
C VAL A 29 18.91 17.55 9.12
N ASP A 30 19.20 16.26 8.99
CA ASP A 30 18.22 15.17 9.14
C ASP A 30 17.73 15.02 10.62
N TYR A 31 18.53 15.50 11.58
CA TYR A 31 18.17 15.67 12.99
C TYR A 31 17.22 16.87 13.22
N PHE A 32 17.37 17.96 12.45
CA PHE A 32 16.57 19.18 12.60
C PHE A 32 15.24 19.18 11.84
N ARG A 33 15.12 18.38 10.76
CA ARG A 33 13.84 18.14 10.07
C ARG A 33 13.01 17.10 10.83
N GLY A 34 12.38 17.57 11.90
CA GLY A 34 11.58 16.74 12.79
C GLY A 34 10.31 16.21 12.13
N ASP A 35 10.03 14.92 12.37
CA ASP A 35 8.70 14.34 12.24
C ASP A 35 8.63 13.14 13.19
N ALA A 36 7.76 13.20 14.20
CA ALA A 36 7.81 12.39 15.44
C ALA A 36 9.21 12.39 16.13
N SER A 37 9.36 13.25 17.14
CA SER A 37 10.55 13.30 18.00
C SER A 37 10.64 12.04 18.90
N ASP A 38 11.73 11.29 18.83
CA ASP A 38 12.00 10.15 19.72
C ASP A 38 12.58 10.56 21.08
N TRP A 39 12.76 11.85 21.34
CA TRP A 39 13.35 12.41 22.56
C TRP A 39 12.75 11.93 23.89
N LEU A 40 11.44 11.72 23.96
CA LEU A 40 10.79 11.20 25.18
C LEU A 40 11.18 9.73 25.43
N ALA A 41 11.30 8.92 24.38
CA ALA A 41 11.76 7.54 24.49
C ALA A 41 13.29 7.49 24.73
N PHE A 42 14.05 8.37 24.08
CA PHE A 42 15.49 8.47 24.26
C PHE A 42 15.84 8.89 25.69
N GLY A 43 15.23 9.96 26.21
CA GLY A 43 15.44 10.42 27.58
C GLY A 43 15.03 9.36 28.61
N GLY A 44 13.88 8.70 28.41
CA GLY A 44 13.44 7.60 29.29
C GLY A 44 14.42 6.43 29.32
N LEU A 45 14.92 5.97 28.17
CA LEU A 45 15.90 4.88 28.08
C LEU A 45 17.31 5.30 28.52
N LEU A 46 17.69 6.55 28.32
CA LEU A 46 18.98 7.09 28.77
C LEU A 46 19.03 7.23 30.29
N LEU A 47 17.88 7.48 30.94
CA LEU A 47 17.77 7.53 32.40
C LEU A 47 17.79 6.14 33.07
N THR A 48 17.40 5.06 32.38
CA THR A 48 17.50 3.71 32.96
C THR A 48 18.94 3.18 32.97
N VAL A 49 19.82 3.62 32.06
CA VAL A 49 21.24 3.22 32.06
C VAL A 49 21.97 3.54 33.38
N PRO A 50 22.01 4.79 33.89
CA PRO A 50 22.64 5.09 35.17
C PRO A 50 21.87 4.52 36.37
N ALA A 51 20.55 4.36 36.27
CA ALA A 51 19.75 3.72 37.33
C ALA A 51 20.08 2.23 37.49
N ILE A 52 20.24 1.51 36.37
CA ILE A 52 20.72 0.12 36.35
C ILE A 52 22.14 0.06 36.92
N ALA A 53 23.07 0.89 36.43
CA ALA A 53 24.46 0.86 36.89
C ALA A 53 24.62 1.19 38.38
N PHE A 54 23.83 2.15 38.90
CA PHE A 54 23.77 2.42 40.33
C PHE A 54 23.21 1.23 41.12
N GLY A 55 22.18 0.56 40.58
CA GLY A 55 21.66 -0.70 41.10
C GLY A 55 22.73 -1.80 41.17
N THR A 56 23.51 -1.99 40.10
CA THR A 56 24.62 -2.95 40.04
C THR A 56 25.65 -2.70 41.14
N LEU A 57 26.04 -1.43 41.36
CA LEU A 57 27.06 -1.06 42.33
C LEU A 57 26.58 -1.15 43.79
N MET A 58 25.30 -0.85 44.05
CA MET A 58 24.75 -0.78 45.42
C MET A 58 24.04 -2.07 45.87
N LEU A 59 23.44 -2.81 44.93
CA LEU A 59 22.67 -4.03 45.18
C LEU A 59 23.05 -5.15 44.17
N PRO A 60 24.33 -5.57 44.12
CA PRO A 60 24.86 -6.53 43.12
C PRO A 60 24.21 -7.92 43.13
N VAL A 61 23.42 -8.25 44.16
CA VAL A 61 22.63 -9.50 44.24
C VAL A 61 21.34 -9.41 43.40
N TRP A 62 20.81 -8.21 43.20
CA TRP A 62 19.55 -7.96 42.47
C TRP A 62 19.78 -7.42 41.06
N PHE A 63 20.88 -6.70 40.83
CA PHE A 63 21.21 -6.07 39.55
C PHE A 63 22.51 -6.62 38.98
N SER A 64 22.41 -7.32 37.86
CA SER A 64 23.55 -7.78 37.06
C SER A 64 23.97 -6.71 36.06
N PRO A 65 25.28 -6.52 35.78
CA PRO A 65 25.76 -5.70 34.65
C PRO A 65 25.11 -6.05 33.29
N SER A 66 24.65 -7.29 33.11
CA SER A 66 23.92 -7.71 31.89
C SER A 66 22.55 -7.06 31.72
N ALA A 67 21.98 -6.42 32.76
CA ALA A 67 20.70 -5.71 32.67
C ALA A 67 20.74 -4.52 31.69
N LEU A 68 21.93 -4.00 31.36
CA LEU A 68 22.13 -2.99 30.32
C LEU A 68 21.67 -3.44 28.91
N VAL A 69 21.44 -4.74 28.69
CA VAL A 69 20.76 -5.27 27.49
C VAL A 69 19.32 -4.74 27.35
N LEU A 70 18.61 -4.51 28.45
CA LEU A 70 17.20 -4.08 28.42
C LEU A 70 16.99 -2.72 27.72
N PRO A 71 17.69 -1.62 28.10
CA PRO A 71 17.60 -0.37 27.35
C PRO A 71 18.17 -0.48 25.93
N ILE A 72 19.15 -1.36 25.68
CA ILE A 72 19.72 -1.58 24.34
C ILE A 72 18.70 -2.19 23.37
N VAL A 73 17.97 -3.22 23.81
CA VAL A 73 16.94 -3.91 23.00
C VAL A 73 15.70 -3.02 22.82
N ALA A 74 15.21 -2.40 23.89
CA ALA A 74 14.13 -1.40 23.80
C ALA A 74 14.54 -0.22 22.91
N GLY A 75 15.82 0.17 22.96
CA GLY A 75 16.43 1.17 22.10
C GLY A 75 16.33 0.79 20.61
N GLY A 76 16.73 -0.42 20.22
CA GLY A 76 16.67 -0.87 18.82
C GLY A 76 15.26 -0.85 18.24
N LEU A 77 14.26 -1.18 19.06
CA LEU A 77 12.84 -1.18 18.70
C LEU A 77 12.22 0.22 18.62
N LEU A 78 12.73 1.20 19.38
CA LEU A 78 12.12 2.53 19.53
C LEU A 78 12.91 3.65 18.82
N LEU A 79 14.22 3.73 19.02
CA LEU A 79 15.05 4.93 18.76
C LEU A 79 15.62 5.02 17.34
N ARG A 80 15.81 6.24 16.83
CA ARG A 80 16.51 6.48 15.56
C ARG A 80 17.97 6.00 15.67
N PRO A 81 18.64 5.56 14.59
CA PRO A 81 20.02 5.07 14.65
C PRO A 81 21.03 6.03 15.31
N ALA A 82 20.86 7.34 15.18
CA ALA A 82 21.70 8.33 15.86
C ALA A 82 21.47 8.35 17.39
N SER A 83 20.21 8.45 17.83
CA SER A 83 19.80 8.38 19.25
C SER A 83 20.22 7.03 19.88
N LEU A 84 20.14 5.95 19.10
CA LEU A 84 20.53 4.61 19.51
C LEU A 84 22.05 4.48 19.75
N LEU A 85 22.88 5.04 18.85
CA LEU A 85 24.33 5.11 19.04
C LEU A 85 24.71 5.91 20.29
N ALA A 86 23.99 6.98 20.61
CA ALA A 86 24.20 7.74 21.85
C ALA A 86 23.83 6.90 23.09
N LEU A 87 22.73 6.16 23.05
CA LEU A 87 22.35 5.24 24.13
C LEU A 87 23.39 4.11 24.31
N TYR A 88 23.94 3.58 23.22
CA TYR A 88 24.95 2.53 23.26
C TYR A 88 26.29 3.04 23.81
N ALA A 89 26.68 4.27 23.47
CA ALA A 89 27.83 4.93 24.07
C ALA A 89 27.65 5.12 25.59
N ALA A 90 26.44 5.47 26.04
CA ALA A 90 26.12 5.56 27.46
C ALA A 90 26.17 4.19 28.17
N SER A 91 25.56 3.14 27.61
CA SER A 91 25.63 1.78 28.17
C SER A 91 27.06 1.22 28.18
N ALA A 92 27.87 1.51 27.16
CA ALA A 92 29.28 1.11 27.12
C ALA A 92 30.10 1.86 28.18
N ALA A 93 29.87 3.16 28.37
CA ALA A 93 30.52 3.94 29.43
C ALA A 93 30.12 3.43 30.83
N ALA A 94 28.84 3.10 31.04
CA ALA A 94 28.37 2.49 32.28
C ALA A 94 29.06 1.15 32.56
N LEU A 95 29.13 0.25 31.57
CA LEU A 95 29.78 -1.06 31.70
C LEU A 95 31.30 -0.93 31.96
N ILE A 96 31.96 0.10 31.42
CA ILE A 96 33.37 0.41 31.71
C ILE A 96 33.53 0.90 33.16
N VAL A 97 32.63 1.76 33.66
CA VAL A 97 32.65 2.22 35.06
C VAL A 97 32.38 1.05 36.01
N GLU A 98 31.40 0.18 35.73
CA GLU A 98 31.16 -1.05 36.49
C GLU A 98 32.41 -1.94 36.52
N ALA A 99 33.07 -2.16 35.37
CA ALA A 99 34.29 -2.98 35.30
C ALA A 99 35.47 -2.40 36.09
N LEU A 100 35.61 -1.07 36.13
CA LEU A 100 36.67 -0.39 36.88
C LEU A 100 36.39 -0.38 38.40
N VAL A 101 35.14 -0.18 38.82
CA VAL A 101 34.75 -0.07 40.23
C VAL A 101 34.60 -1.44 40.90
N LEU A 102 34.07 -2.44 40.18
CA LEU A 102 33.88 -3.80 40.71
C LEU A 102 35.17 -4.64 40.64
N GLY A 103 36.19 -4.20 39.89
CA GLY A 103 37.50 -4.83 39.81
C GLY A 103 37.58 -6.07 38.90
N PRO A 104 38.75 -6.75 38.85
CA PRO A 104 39.01 -7.87 37.93
C PRO A 104 37.98 -9.00 38.03
N TYR A 105 37.55 -9.55 36.89
CA TYR A 105 36.50 -10.59 36.82
C TYR A 105 36.81 -11.89 37.58
N THR A 106 38.03 -12.07 38.07
CA THR A 106 38.54 -13.28 38.73
C THR A 106 38.16 -13.42 40.20
N GLU A 107 37.60 -12.40 40.86
CA GLU A 107 37.43 -12.39 42.32
C GLU A 107 35.98 -12.16 42.81
N GLY A 108 34.94 -12.38 41.98
CA GLY A 108 33.57 -12.33 42.49
C GLY A 108 32.46 -12.51 41.44
N PRO A 109 31.29 -13.05 41.84
CA PRO A 109 30.21 -13.42 40.91
C PRO A 109 29.44 -12.24 40.30
N ALA A 110 29.55 -11.04 40.87
CA ALA A 110 28.84 -9.84 40.41
C ALA A 110 29.67 -8.92 39.48
N ARG A 111 30.89 -9.32 39.11
CA ARG A 111 31.83 -8.49 38.33
C ARG A 111 31.56 -8.57 36.82
N VAL A 112 31.99 -7.56 36.07
CA VAL A 112 31.83 -7.51 34.61
C VAL A 112 32.70 -8.59 33.95
N THR A 113 32.06 -9.64 33.41
CA THR A 113 32.77 -10.72 32.71
C THR A 113 32.96 -10.40 31.22
N PRO A 114 33.95 -11.01 30.53
CA PRO A 114 34.05 -10.93 29.07
C PRO A 114 32.79 -11.42 28.34
N GLY A 115 32.08 -12.40 28.91
CA GLY A 115 30.79 -12.87 28.40
C GLY A 115 29.70 -11.80 28.48
N THR A 116 29.67 -11.01 29.55
CA THR A 116 28.76 -9.87 29.68
C THR A 116 29.01 -8.83 28.60
N VAL A 117 30.27 -8.47 28.36
CA VAL A 117 30.65 -7.52 27.30
C VAL A 117 30.23 -8.04 25.93
N LEU A 118 30.45 -9.34 25.65
CA LEU A 118 30.04 -9.98 24.40
C LEU A 118 28.52 -9.95 24.19
N VAL A 119 27.73 -10.27 25.22
CA VAL A 119 26.25 -10.24 25.15
C VAL A 119 25.74 -8.81 24.93
N VAL A 120 26.24 -7.83 25.69
CA VAL A 120 25.87 -6.41 25.54
C VAL A 120 26.21 -5.90 24.13
N ALA A 121 27.40 -6.24 23.61
CA ALA A 121 27.83 -5.87 22.26
C ALA A 121 26.99 -6.57 21.17
N ALA A 122 26.65 -7.85 21.33
CA ALA A 122 25.83 -8.60 20.38
C ALA A 122 24.39 -8.06 20.33
N CYS A 123 23.76 -7.82 21.48
CA CYS A 123 22.45 -7.18 21.57
C CYS A 123 22.47 -5.76 20.97
N GLY A 124 23.57 -5.02 21.14
CA GLY A 124 23.81 -3.76 20.45
C GLY A 124 23.86 -3.92 18.93
N PHE A 125 24.66 -4.85 18.42
CA PHE A 125 24.76 -5.12 16.97
C PHE A 125 23.38 -5.47 16.37
N PHE A 126 22.65 -6.42 16.96
CA PHE A 126 21.31 -6.80 16.49
C PHE A 126 20.31 -5.65 16.61
N GLY A 127 20.34 -4.86 17.69
CA GLY A 127 19.49 -3.68 17.84
C GLY A 127 19.76 -2.59 16.80
N LEU A 128 21.03 -2.39 16.42
CA LEU A 128 21.42 -1.52 15.30
C LEU A 128 20.96 -2.07 13.94
N VAL A 129 21.08 -3.38 13.70
CA VAL A 129 20.58 -4.02 12.47
C VAL A 129 19.06 -3.84 12.36
N ILE A 130 18.30 -4.11 13.44
CA ILE A 130 16.85 -3.89 13.51
C ILE A 130 16.51 -2.41 13.27
N ALA A 131 17.21 -1.48 13.91
CA ALA A 131 16.98 -0.04 13.73
C ALA A 131 17.32 0.43 12.30
N GLN A 132 18.34 -0.15 11.65
CA GLN A 132 18.66 0.13 10.25
C GLN A 132 17.60 -0.40 9.30
N PHE A 133 17.17 -1.66 9.42
CA PHE A 133 16.07 -2.21 8.62
C PHE A 133 14.78 -1.39 8.79
N ARG A 134 14.39 -1.09 10.04
CA ARG A 134 13.25 -0.22 10.36
C ARG A 134 13.37 1.16 9.72
N SER A 135 14.57 1.75 9.67
CA SER A 135 14.82 3.04 9.02
C SER A 135 14.75 2.99 7.48
N ARG A 136 15.11 1.85 6.84
CA ARG A 136 14.97 1.67 5.38
C ARG A 136 13.51 1.48 4.97
N VAL A 137 12.72 0.77 5.79
CA VAL A 137 11.28 0.57 5.57
C VAL A 137 10.49 1.87 5.73
N GLY A 138 11.03 2.90 6.40
CA GLY A 138 10.44 4.24 6.46
C GLY A 138 9.16 4.38 7.29
N VAL A 139 8.60 3.28 7.79
CA VAL A 139 7.37 3.25 8.60
C VAL A 139 7.66 3.57 10.07
N PRO A 140 7.10 4.65 10.64
CA PRO A 140 7.17 4.91 12.07
C PRO A 140 6.33 3.87 12.83
N TRP A 141 6.95 3.10 13.74
CA TRP A 141 6.28 1.97 14.44
C TRP A 141 4.95 2.33 15.13
N ARG A 142 4.82 3.56 15.65
CA ARG A 142 3.57 4.09 16.23
C ARG A 142 2.42 4.29 15.23
N ARG A 143 2.66 4.10 13.93
CA ARG A 143 1.65 4.14 12.86
C ARG A 143 1.95 3.11 11.77
N GLY A 144 2.16 1.84 12.15
CA GLY A 144 2.33 0.73 11.20
C GLY A 144 1.28 0.69 10.08
N GLY A 145 0.02 1.03 10.41
CA GLY A 145 -1.06 1.12 9.43
C GLY A 145 -1.00 2.32 8.47
N THR A 146 -0.21 3.37 8.69
CA THR A 146 -0.35 4.60 7.86
C THR A 146 0.09 4.50 6.42
N MET A 147 1.08 3.68 6.04
CA MET A 147 1.40 3.52 4.62
C MET A 147 0.28 2.79 3.88
N LEU A 148 -0.27 1.72 4.47
CA LEU A 148 -1.37 0.96 3.86
C LEU A 148 -2.71 1.72 3.91
N PHE A 149 -2.90 2.60 4.90
CA PHE A 149 -4.02 3.54 4.98
C PHE A 149 -3.90 4.68 3.97
N ASP A 150 -2.71 5.25 3.77
CA ASP A 150 -2.47 6.30 2.76
C ASP A 150 -2.58 5.74 1.34
N LEU A 151 -2.08 4.52 1.12
CA LEU A 151 -2.32 3.71 -0.08
C LEU A 151 -3.83 3.53 -0.34
N ARG A 152 -4.58 3.06 0.67
CA ARG A 152 -6.05 2.93 0.60
C ARG A 152 -6.72 4.25 0.26
N GLU A 153 -6.42 5.32 1.00
CA GLU A 153 -7.15 6.56 0.85
C GLU A 153 -6.82 7.26 -0.48
N ARG A 154 -5.63 7.04 -1.05
CA ARG A 154 -5.30 7.46 -2.42
C ARG A 154 -6.10 6.69 -3.47
N ILE A 155 -6.05 5.36 -3.45
CA ILE A 155 -6.84 4.50 -4.36
C ILE A 155 -8.34 4.83 -4.24
N ARG A 156 -8.84 5.08 -3.02
CA ARG A 156 -10.23 5.47 -2.73
C ARG A 156 -10.57 6.93 -3.07
N VAL A 157 -9.59 7.84 -3.13
CA VAL A 157 -9.76 9.22 -3.60
C VAL A 157 -9.82 9.26 -5.13
N GLN A 158 -9.05 8.42 -5.80
CA GLN A 158 -9.10 8.22 -7.25
C GLN A 158 -10.37 7.46 -7.67
N SER A 159 -10.74 6.42 -6.90
CA SER A 159 -11.99 5.65 -7.06
C SER A 159 -13.20 6.43 -6.54
N LYS A 160 -13.54 7.52 -7.24
CA LYS A 160 -14.74 8.33 -7.03
C LYS A 160 -15.41 8.63 -8.35
N LEU A 161 -16.68 8.25 -8.47
CA LEU A 161 -17.46 8.55 -9.65
C LEU A 161 -17.73 10.07 -9.78
N PRO A 162 -17.68 10.65 -11.00
CA PRO A 162 -18.03 12.05 -11.25
C PRO A 162 -19.55 12.26 -11.22
N ALA A 163 -20.02 13.36 -10.63
CA ALA A 163 -21.45 13.59 -10.38
C ALA A 163 -22.27 13.55 -11.68
N LEU A 164 -23.39 12.80 -11.69
CA LEU A 164 -24.25 12.61 -12.87
C LEU A 164 -25.38 13.65 -12.93
N PRO A 165 -25.93 13.95 -14.12
CA PRO A 165 -27.08 14.83 -14.27
C PRO A 165 -28.37 14.19 -13.73
N ARG A 166 -29.44 14.99 -13.58
CA ARG A 166 -30.77 14.49 -13.19
C ARG A 166 -31.26 13.42 -14.17
N GLY A 167 -31.98 12.41 -13.66
CA GLY A 167 -32.41 11.25 -14.44
C GLY A 167 -31.37 10.13 -14.52
N TRP A 168 -30.27 10.23 -13.77
CA TRP A 168 -29.26 9.19 -13.64
C TRP A 168 -28.96 8.90 -12.16
N HIS A 169 -28.88 7.62 -11.83
CA HIS A 169 -28.49 7.08 -10.53
C HIS A 169 -27.23 6.23 -10.68
N ARG A 170 -26.42 6.17 -9.62
CA ARG A 170 -25.14 5.48 -9.66
C ARG A 170 -24.66 5.05 -8.27
N GLU A 171 -24.16 3.84 -8.17
CA GLU A 171 -23.56 3.30 -6.94
C GLU A 171 -22.20 2.68 -7.22
N MET A 172 -21.38 2.56 -6.18
CA MET A 172 -20.12 1.85 -6.22
C MET A 172 -19.74 1.36 -4.82
N ALA A 173 -19.31 0.11 -4.73
CA ALA A 173 -18.74 -0.49 -3.54
C ALA A 173 -17.42 -1.20 -3.89
N LEU A 174 -16.43 -1.08 -2.99
CA LEU A 174 -15.11 -1.68 -3.07
C LEU A 174 -14.80 -2.29 -1.70
N ARG A 175 -14.63 -3.61 -1.62
CA ARG A 175 -14.63 -4.42 -0.38
C ARG A 175 -13.40 -5.37 -0.37
N PRO A 176 -12.24 -4.91 0.14
CA PRO A 176 -10.96 -5.61 -0.09
C PRO A 176 -10.83 -6.98 0.59
N ALA A 177 -9.89 -7.78 0.08
CA ALA A 177 -9.55 -9.12 0.58
C ALA A 177 -9.07 -9.12 2.05
N GLY A 178 -9.47 -10.12 2.83
CA GLY A 178 -8.88 -10.45 4.14
C GLY A 178 -8.89 -9.36 5.21
N GLY A 179 -9.71 -8.32 5.06
CA GLY A 179 -9.65 -7.14 5.94
C GLY A 179 -8.38 -6.29 5.76
N GLN A 180 -7.67 -6.45 4.63
CA GLN A 180 -6.53 -5.62 4.26
C GLN A 180 -6.96 -4.16 4.04
N SER A 181 -5.98 -3.25 4.03
CA SER A 181 -6.27 -1.83 3.83
C SER A 181 -6.57 -1.49 2.37
N PHE A 182 -5.84 -2.10 1.43
CA PHE A 182 -5.88 -1.79 0.00
C PHE A 182 -6.57 -2.93 -0.77
N SER A 183 -6.91 -2.65 -2.03
CA SER A 183 -7.38 -3.62 -3.04
C SER A 183 -6.42 -3.63 -4.23
N GLY A 184 -6.39 -4.75 -4.97
CA GLY A 184 -5.96 -4.77 -6.38
C GLY A 184 -6.96 -4.02 -7.26
N ASP A 185 -8.26 -4.25 -7.04
CA ASP A 185 -9.37 -3.53 -7.66
C ASP A 185 -9.27 -2.00 -7.51
N PHE A 186 -9.44 -1.28 -8.60
CA PHE A 186 -9.69 0.15 -8.60
C PHE A 186 -10.66 0.58 -9.69
N VAL A 187 -11.27 1.75 -9.49
CA VAL A 187 -12.11 2.40 -10.51
C VAL A 187 -11.52 3.76 -10.85
N VAL A 188 -11.47 4.10 -12.14
CA VAL A 188 -11.21 5.46 -12.63
C VAL A 188 -12.45 5.91 -13.39
N ALA A 189 -12.95 7.12 -13.12
CA ALA A 189 -14.13 7.63 -13.79
C ALA A 189 -14.06 9.13 -14.07
N ALA A 190 -14.42 9.52 -15.28
CA ALA A 190 -14.38 10.89 -15.76
C ALA A 190 -15.69 11.27 -16.47
N ARG A 191 -16.03 12.57 -16.48
CA ARG A 191 -17.09 13.11 -17.34
C ARG A 191 -16.46 13.97 -18.41
N THR A 192 -16.45 13.47 -19.63
CA THR A 192 -15.73 14.01 -20.79
C THR A 192 -16.71 14.64 -21.79
N ASN A 193 -16.21 15.25 -22.87
CA ASN A 193 -17.01 15.94 -23.88
C ASN A 193 -18.03 16.95 -23.29
N GLY A 194 -17.53 17.99 -22.60
CA GLY A 194 -18.37 18.96 -21.87
C GLY A 194 -19.17 18.35 -20.69
N GLY A 195 -18.89 17.10 -20.34
CA GLY A 195 -19.63 16.29 -19.39
C GLY A 195 -20.81 15.52 -19.97
N ARG A 196 -21.03 15.52 -21.29
CA ARG A 196 -22.07 14.69 -21.93
C ARG A 196 -21.74 13.20 -21.84
N THR A 197 -20.46 12.84 -21.95
CA THR A 197 -20.01 11.45 -21.87
C THR A 197 -19.56 11.13 -20.43
N LEU A 198 -19.98 9.99 -19.91
CA LEU A 198 -19.43 9.35 -18.72
C LEU A 198 -18.50 8.24 -19.16
N GLU A 199 -17.24 8.30 -18.73
CA GLU A 199 -16.29 7.21 -18.91
C GLU A 199 -15.98 6.59 -17.55
N ILE A 200 -16.04 5.26 -17.49
CA ILE A 200 -15.75 4.46 -16.30
C ILE A 200 -14.83 3.32 -16.72
N VAL A 201 -13.72 3.17 -16.02
CA VAL A 201 -12.79 2.06 -16.14
C VAL A 201 -12.79 1.33 -14.80
N LEU A 202 -13.16 0.06 -14.82
CA LEU A 202 -12.93 -0.88 -13.72
C LEU A 202 -11.72 -1.74 -14.09
N THR A 203 -10.80 -1.92 -13.15
CA THR A 203 -9.56 -2.67 -13.35
C THR A 203 -9.28 -3.53 -12.11
N ASP A 204 -9.02 -4.81 -12.32
CA ASP A 204 -8.35 -5.68 -11.35
C ASP A 204 -6.88 -5.91 -11.81
N VAL A 205 -5.99 -6.20 -10.87
CA VAL A 205 -4.53 -6.20 -11.08
C VAL A 205 -3.92 -7.48 -10.53
N SER A 206 -3.29 -8.27 -11.41
CA SER A 206 -2.79 -9.60 -11.08
C SER A 206 -1.82 -9.62 -9.90
N GLY A 207 -2.03 -10.56 -8.98
CA GLY A 207 -1.24 -10.77 -7.77
C GLY A 207 -2.08 -10.60 -6.51
N LYS A 208 -1.51 -10.84 -5.32
CA LYS A 208 -2.21 -10.64 -4.04
C LYS A 208 -1.32 -9.94 -3.02
N GLY A 209 -1.94 -9.19 -2.12
CA GLY A 209 -1.24 -8.47 -1.06
C GLY A 209 -0.48 -7.23 -1.56
N MET A 210 0.57 -6.85 -0.84
CA MET A 210 1.16 -5.50 -0.90
C MET A 210 1.71 -5.11 -2.29
N GLU A 211 2.15 -6.08 -3.10
CA GLU A 211 2.61 -5.81 -4.46
C GLU A 211 1.44 -5.40 -5.37
N ALA A 212 0.37 -6.21 -5.43
CA ALA A 212 -0.85 -5.88 -6.17
C ALA A 212 -1.41 -4.50 -5.76
N GLY A 213 -1.48 -4.19 -4.46
CA GLY A 213 -1.92 -2.89 -3.97
C GLY A 213 -1.02 -1.71 -4.42
N SER A 214 0.29 -1.91 -4.53
CA SER A 214 1.21 -0.87 -5.01
C SER A 214 1.16 -0.68 -6.53
N ARG A 215 0.97 -1.77 -7.29
CA ARG A 215 0.68 -1.76 -8.72
C ARG A 215 -0.66 -1.05 -8.99
N ALA A 216 -1.70 -1.36 -8.23
CA ALA A 216 -3.03 -0.73 -8.31
C ALA A 216 -2.99 0.79 -8.12
N LEU A 217 -2.22 1.32 -7.15
CA LEU A 217 -2.03 2.77 -6.99
C LEU A 217 -1.31 3.42 -8.19
N LEU A 218 -0.31 2.74 -8.73
CA LEU A 218 0.46 3.22 -9.87
C LEU A 218 -0.41 3.24 -11.14
N LEU A 219 -1.19 2.18 -11.37
CA LEU A 219 -2.13 2.06 -12.49
C LEU A 219 -3.33 3.00 -12.34
N SER A 220 -3.95 3.14 -11.18
CA SER A 220 -5.04 4.10 -10.96
C SER A 220 -4.59 5.55 -11.19
N GLY A 221 -3.33 5.87 -10.85
CA GLY A 221 -2.68 7.14 -11.16
C GLY A 221 -2.47 7.35 -12.66
N ALA A 222 -1.92 6.35 -13.36
CA ALA A 222 -1.68 6.41 -14.80
C ALA A 222 -2.99 6.47 -15.60
N PHE A 223 -3.94 5.59 -15.30
CA PHE A 223 -5.24 5.49 -15.97
C PHE A 223 -6.07 6.76 -15.71
N GLY A 224 -6.00 7.33 -14.50
CA GLY A 224 -6.56 8.64 -14.18
C GLY A 224 -5.98 9.82 -14.95
N GLY A 225 -4.76 9.69 -15.50
CA GLY A 225 -4.16 10.65 -16.42
C GLY A 225 -4.47 10.39 -17.90
N LEU A 226 -4.82 9.16 -18.27
CA LEU A 226 -5.17 8.77 -19.64
C LEU A 226 -6.67 8.99 -19.95
N LEU A 227 -7.56 8.74 -18.98
CA LEU A 227 -9.00 8.80 -19.17
C LEU A 227 -9.48 10.22 -19.47
N GLY A 228 -10.08 10.42 -20.64
CA GLY A 228 -10.47 11.75 -21.14
C GLY A 228 -9.33 12.63 -21.67
N ALA A 229 -8.08 12.19 -21.58
CA ALA A 229 -6.96 12.78 -22.32
C ALA A 229 -6.79 12.17 -23.72
N LEU A 230 -7.31 10.95 -23.91
CA LEU A 230 -7.33 10.22 -25.18
C LEU A 230 -8.77 10.06 -25.70
N PRO A 231 -8.97 9.82 -27.02
CA PRO A 231 -10.22 9.26 -27.52
C PRO A 231 -10.53 7.92 -26.83
N PRO A 232 -11.80 7.55 -26.58
CA PRO A 232 -12.09 6.40 -25.71
C PRO A 232 -11.51 5.06 -26.22
N HIS A 233 -11.60 4.77 -27.52
CA HIS A 233 -10.97 3.59 -28.13
C HIS A 233 -9.43 3.57 -28.04
N GLY A 234 -8.79 4.70 -27.76
CA GLY A 234 -7.35 4.81 -27.53
C GLY A 234 -6.92 4.51 -26.09
N PHE A 235 -7.86 4.41 -25.15
CA PHE A 235 -7.54 4.21 -23.73
C PHE A 235 -6.91 2.84 -23.46
N LEU A 236 -7.57 1.73 -23.81
CA LEU A 236 -7.04 0.38 -23.52
C LEU A 236 -5.71 0.08 -24.24
N PRO A 237 -5.49 0.45 -25.52
CA PRO A 237 -4.17 0.34 -26.16
C PRO A 237 -3.07 1.13 -25.41
N ALA A 238 -3.35 2.35 -24.97
CA ALA A 238 -2.40 3.16 -24.21
C ALA A 238 -2.12 2.61 -22.81
N ALA A 239 -3.14 2.04 -22.15
CA ALA A 239 -3.04 1.34 -20.88
C ALA A 239 -2.20 0.06 -21.01
N ASN A 240 -2.45 -0.77 -22.03
CA ASN A 240 -1.67 -1.96 -22.34
C ASN A 240 -0.18 -1.62 -22.56
N GLY A 241 0.09 -0.65 -23.43
CA GLY A 241 1.44 -0.15 -23.66
C GLY A 241 2.08 0.50 -22.42
N TYR A 242 1.30 0.98 -21.45
CA TYR A 242 1.81 1.46 -20.17
C TYR A 242 2.24 0.29 -19.26
N LEU A 243 1.43 -0.77 -19.13
CA LEU A 243 1.78 -1.97 -18.36
C LEU A 243 3.04 -2.65 -18.92
N LEU A 244 3.12 -2.84 -20.24
CA LEU A 244 4.28 -3.44 -20.91
C LEU A 244 5.60 -2.70 -20.64
N ARG A 245 5.56 -1.41 -20.32
CA ARG A 245 6.74 -0.60 -19.96
C ARG A 245 7.11 -0.65 -18.47
N GLN A 246 6.35 -1.34 -17.62
CA GLN A 246 6.69 -1.49 -16.20
C GLN A 246 7.63 -2.68 -15.94
N ASP A 247 7.77 -3.61 -16.89
CA ASP A 247 8.69 -4.75 -16.85
C ASP A 247 8.55 -5.59 -15.56
N TRP A 248 7.30 -5.92 -15.20
CA TRP A 248 6.96 -6.73 -14.02
C TRP A 248 7.03 -8.22 -14.35
N GLU A 249 7.79 -9.00 -13.57
CA GLU A 249 7.98 -10.46 -13.77
C GLU A 249 6.66 -11.24 -13.84
N GLU A 250 5.68 -10.84 -13.02
CA GLU A 250 4.29 -11.31 -13.07
C GLU A 250 3.37 -10.08 -12.97
N GLY A 251 2.81 -9.57 -14.07
CA GLY A 251 2.07 -8.31 -14.03
C GLY A 251 1.13 -8.04 -15.21
N PHE A 252 -0.08 -8.58 -15.15
CA PHE A 252 -1.19 -8.27 -16.05
C PHE A 252 -2.36 -7.60 -15.30
N ALA A 253 -3.37 -7.15 -16.03
CA ALA A 253 -4.61 -6.61 -15.45
C ALA A 253 -5.82 -6.98 -16.31
N THR A 254 -6.94 -7.34 -15.65
CA THR A 254 -8.25 -7.34 -16.31
C THR A 254 -8.79 -5.91 -16.31
N SER A 255 -9.46 -5.46 -17.38
CA SER A 255 -10.16 -4.18 -17.31
C SER A 255 -11.36 -4.07 -18.25
N ILE A 256 -12.40 -3.37 -17.81
CA ILE A 256 -13.56 -3.02 -18.62
C ILE A 256 -13.76 -1.50 -18.65
N HIS A 257 -13.85 -0.94 -19.85
CA HIS A 257 -14.01 0.49 -20.12
C HIS A 257 -15.40 0.75 -20.72
N LEU A 258 -16.26 1.35 -19.90
CA LEU A 258 -17.58 1.86 -20.27
C LEU A 258 -17.46 3.29 -20.75
N VAL A 259 -18.01 3.56 -21.94
CA VAL A 259 -18.17 4.89 -22.54
C VAL A 259 -19.66 5.11 -22.74
N LEU A 260 -20.27 6.02 -21.98
CA LEU A 260 -21.73 6.19 -21.92
C LEU A 260 -22.14 7.63 -22.25
N ASP A 261 -23.00 7.80 -23.25
CA ASP A 261 -23.64 9.07 -23.55
C ASP A 261 -24.81 9.31 -22.56
N LEU A 262 -24.70 10.34 -21.71
CA LEU A 262 -25.70 10.64 -20.68
C LEU A 262 -26.97 11.33 -21.23
N GLU A 263 -26.96 11.73 -22.50
CA GLU A 263 -28.10 12.36 -23.19
C GLU A 263 -28.94 11.30 -23.90
N SER A 264 -28.35 10.50 -24.80
CA SER A 264 -29.05 9.44 -25.53
C SER A 264 -29.18 8.13 -24.73
N GLY A 265 -28.22 7.83 -23.86
CA GLY A 265 -28.06 6.56 -23.15
C GLY A 265 -27.33 5.48 -23.95
N ASP A 266 -26.83 5.80 -25.15
CA ASP A 266 -26.00 4.87 -25.92
C ASP A 266 -24.66 4.63 -25.22
N TYR A 267 -24.14 3.41 -25.29
CA TYR A 267 -22.86 3.07 -24.69
C TYR A 267 -22.01 2.13 -25.53
N GLU A 268 -20.71 2.21 -25.30
CA GLU A 268 -19.69 1.27 -25.75
C GLU A 268 -19.03 0.62 -24.52
N LEU A 269 -18.75 -0.68 -24.59
CA LEU A 269 -18.02 -1.45 -23.59
C LEU A 269 -16.83 -2.12 -24.27
N LEU A 270 -15.62 -1.70 -23.95
CA LEU A 270 -14.39 -2.37 -24.34
C LEU A 270 -13.93 -3.25 -23.17
N SER A 271 -13.54 -4.50 -23.44
CA SER A 271 -13.01 -5.42 -22.41
C SER A 271 -11.59 -5.86 -22.75
N ALA A 272 -10.73 -5.87 -21.75
CA ALA A 272 -9.39 -6.42 -21.76
C ALA A 272 -9.34 -7.63 -20.82
N GLY A 273 -9.78 -8.79 -21.32
CA GLY A 273 -9.90 -10.03 -20.56
C GLY A 273 -10.80 -9.98 -19.30
N HIS A 274 -11.68 -8.99 -19.18
CA HIS A 274 -12.54 -8.77 -18.01
C HIS A 274 -13.94 -9.37 -18.22
N LEU A 275 -14.58 -9.76 -17.11
CA LEU A 275 -15.94 -10.29 -17.07
C LEU A 275 -16.99 -9.39 -17.76
N PRO A 276 -18.07 -9.98 -18.33
CA PRO A 276 -19.15 -9.26 -18.99
C PRO A 276 -19.88 -8.31 -18.03
N ALA A 277 -20.27 -7.14 -18.55
CA ALA A 277 -21.22 -6.28 -17.85
C ALA A 277 -22.64 -6.90 -17.91
N LEU A 278 -23.45 -6.68 -16.88
CA LEU A 278 -24.83 -7.17 -16.84
C LEU A 278 -25.82 -6.01 -17.00
N GLN A 279 -26.62 -6.01 -18.07
CA GLN A 279 -27.70 -5.05 -18.28
C GLN A 279 -29.06 -5.66 -17.90
N LEU A 280 -29.75 -5.06 -16.94
CA LEU A 280 -31.18 -5.30 -16.71
C LEU A 280 -32.00 -4.40 -17.64
N SER A 281 -32.80 -5.03 -18.51
CA SER A 281 -33.83 -4.36 -19.31
C SER A 281 -35.11 -4.20 -18.49
N ALA A 282 -35.44 -2.96 -18.11
CA ALA A 282 -36.60 -2.66 -17.26
C ALA A 282 -37.94 -2.96 -17.97
N GLY A 283 -37.96 -2.91 -19.30
CA GLY A 283 -39.14 -3.27 -20.10
C GLY A 283 -39.40 -4.77 -20.22
N THR A 284 -38.47 -5.63 -19.79
CA THR A 284 -38.62 -7.10 -19.87
C THR A 284 -38.34 -7.84 -18.56
N GLY A 285 -37.77 -7.17 -17.54
CA GLY A 285 -37.36 -7.81 -16.28
C GLY A 285 -36.29 -8.88 -16.49
N ARG A 286 -35.40 -8.71 -17.48
CA ARG A 286 -34.34 -9.69 -17.79
C ARG A 286 -32.97 -9.05 -17.81
N TRP A 287 -32.03 -9.74 -17.19
CA TRP A 287 -30.60 -9.50 -17.33
C TRP A 287 -30.08 -9.99 -18.68
N GLN A 288 -29.03 -9.36 -19.17
CA GLN A 288 -28.30 -9.72 -20.38
C GLN A 288 -26.82 -9.39 -20.19
N GLU A 289 -25.94 -10.32 -20.51
CA GLU A 289 -24.51 -10.06 -20.61
C GLU A 289 -24.17 -9.11 -21.77
N LYS A 290 -23.11 -8.34 -21.57
CA LYS A 290 -22.53 -7.35 -22.49
C LYS A 290 -21.00 -7.38 -22.32
N SER A 291 -20.31 -8.17 -23.13
CA SER A 291 -18.84 -8.19 -23.19
C SER A 291 -18.36 -7.58 -24.50
N GLY A 292 -17.37 -6.68 -24.41
CA GLY A 292 -16.44 -6.46 -25.52
C GLY A 292 -15.45 -7.63 -25.64
N GLU A 293 -14.56 -7.57 -26.62
CA GLU A 293 -13.53 -8.60 -26.85
C GLU A 293 -12.14 -7.96 -26.81
N GLY A 294 -11.16 -8.62 -26.20
CA GLY A 294 -9.78 -8.16 -26.14
C GLY A 294 -8.95 -8.93 -25.10
N PRO A 295 -7.62 -8.97 -25.26
CA PRO A 295 -6.72 -9.70 -24.36
C PRO A 295 -6.56 -8.99 -23.00
N LEU A 296 -5.97 -9.68 -22.03
CA LEU A 296 -5.52 -9.08 -20.77
C LEU A 296 -4.49 -7.96 -21.03
N LEU A 297 -4.55 -6.88 -20.25
CA LEU A 297 -3.55 -5.81 -20.32
C LEU A 297 -2.19 -6.31 -19.83
N GLY A 298 -1.11 -5.95 -20.51
CA GLY A 298 0.27 -6.27 -20.13
C GLY A 298 0.83 -7.56 -20.73
N VAL A 299 0.06 -8.32 -21.52
CA VAL A 299 0.50 -9.64 -22.04
C VAL A 299 1.24 -9.55 -23.38
N TYR A 300 0.79 -8.73 -24.34
CA TYR A 300 1.48 -8.52 -25.61
C TYR A 300 1.21 -7.14 -26.22
N ASP A 301 2.16 -6.65 -27.02
CA ASP A 301 2.05 -5.36 -27.71
C ASP A 301 1.16 -5.44 -28.97
N GLY A 302 0.57 -4.33 -29.38
CA GLY A 302 -0.36 -4.29 -30.52
C GLY A 302 -1.73 -4.93 -30.25
N ALA A 303 -2.12 -5.09 -28.98
CA ALA A 303 -3.44 -5.59 -28.59
C ALA A 303 -4.59 -4.72 -29.14
N GLU A 304 -5.53 -5.36 -29.84
CA GLU A 304 -6.79 -4.76 -30.31
C GLU A 304 -7.93 -5.05 -29.32
N PHE A 305 -8.88 -4.11 -29.20
CA PHE A 305 -10.01 -4.19 -28.26
C PHE A 305 -11.31 -3.82 -28.99
N THR A 306 -12.20 -4.79 -29.17
CA THR A 306 -13.48 -4.63 -29.87
C THR A 306 -14.57 -4.20 -28.90
N ALA A 307 -15.23 -3.08 -29.19
CA ALA A 307 -16.29 -2.53 -28.37
C ALA A 307 -17.64 -3.23 -28.61
N ALA A 308 -18.26 -3.75 -27.56
CA ALA A 308 -19.68 -4.09 -27.59
C ALA A 308 -20.53 -2.83 -27.41
N ARG A 309 -21.62 -2.73 -28.18
CA ARG A 309 -22.52 -1.56 -28.17
C ARG A 309 -23.87 -1.89 -27.56
N GLY A 310 -24.46 -0.91 -26.89
CA GLY A 310 -25.83 -1.00 -26.38
C GLY A 310 -26.46 0.36 -26.12
N ASN A 311 -27.67 0.33 -25.58
CA ASN A 311 -28.39 1.52 -25.15
C ASN A 311 -29.02 1.25 -23.78
N LEU A 312 -28.70 2.09 -22.79
CA LEU A 312 -29.32 2.04 -21.48
C LEU A 312 -30.62 2.85 -21.51
N ARG A 313 -31.74 2.15 -21.61
CA ARG A 313 -33.07 2.77 -21.70
C ARG A 313 -33.48 3.32 -20.35
N ARG A 314 -34.52 4.15 -20.34
CA ARG A 314 -35.08 4.65 -19.09
C ARG A 314 -35.62 3.49 -18.25
N GLY A 315 -35.23 3.46 -16.97
CA GLY A 315 -35.49 2.37 -16.03
C GLY A 315 -34.35 1.36 -15.93
N ASP A 316 -33.61 1.11 -17.02
CA ASP A 316 -32.57 0.07 -17.13
C ASP A 316 -31.38 0.32 -16.16
N VAL A 317 -30.72 -0.78 -15.81
CA VAL A 317 -29.53 -0.82 -14.95
C VAL A 317 -28.39 -1.52 -15.69
N LEU A 318 -27.18 -0.98 -15.61
CA LEU A 318 -25.94 -1.62 -16.05
C LEU A 318 -25.04 -1.85 -14.83
N MET A 319 -24.50 -3.06 -14.73
CA MET A 319 -23.68 -3.53 -13.62
C MET A 319 -22.29 -3.94 -14.11
N LEU A 320 -21.25 -3.49 -13.41
CA LEU A 320 -19.84 -3.81 -13.65
C LEU A 320 -19.22 -4.31 -12.33
N PHE A 321 -18.49 -5.42 -12.37
CA PHE A 321 -17.98 -6.12 -11.18
C PHE A 321 -16.73 -6.95 -11.51
N THR A 322 -15.88 -7.15 -10.50
CA THR A 322 -14.70 -8.04 -10.59
C THR A 322 -15.06 -9.49 -10.27
N ASP A 323 -14.15 -10.40 -10.62
CA ASP A 323 -14.27 -11.85 -10.44
C ASP A 323 -14.50 -12.25 -8.98
N GLY A 324 -13.80 -11.64 -8.01
CA GLY A 324 -13.97 -11.91 -6.57
C GLY A 324 -15.38 -11.68 -6.01
N LEU A 325 -16.31 -11.07 -6.78
CA LEU A 325 -17.74 -11.03 -6.44
C LEU A 325 -18.50 -12.31 -6.81
N VAL A 326 -18.10 -12.99 -7.89
CA VAL A 326 -18.85 -14.09 -8.51
C VAL A 326 -18.13 -15.43 -8.46
N GLU A 327 -16.80 -15.46 -8.55
CA GLU A 327 -15.97 -16.66 -8.47
C GLU A 327 -15.63 -17.01 -7.01
N THR A 328 -15.64 -18.31 -6.68
CA THR A 328 -15.01 -18.84 -5.46
C THR A 328 -14.37 -20.19 -5.76
N ALA A 329 -13.46 -20.66 -4.90
CA ALA A 329 -12.77 -21.95 -5.08
C ALA A 329 -13.70 -23.18 -5.14
N ASP A 330 -14.98 -23.01 -4.82
CA ASP A 330 -16.07 -23.99 -4.85
C ASP A 330 -17.20 -23.64 -5.85
N ARG A 331 -17.10 -22.53 -6.61
CA ARG A 331 -18.19 -22.05 -7.49
C ARG A 331 -17.68 -21.41 -8.79
N GLU A 332 -18.22 -21.86 -9.92
CA GLU A 332 -17.97 -21.26 -11.23
C GLU A 332 -18.57 -19.84 -11.36
N ILE A 333 -17.93 -19.00 -12.19
CA ILE A 333 -18.35 -17.62 -12.49
C ILE A 333 -19.83 -17.54 -12.92
N SER A 334 -20.30 -18.54 -13.69
CA SER A 334 -21.69 -18.70 -14.16
C SER A 334 -22.71 -18.73 -13.02
N GLU A 335 -22.54 -19.64 -12.06
CA GLU A 335 -23.39 -19.74 -10.86
C GLU A 335 -23.27 -18.49 -9.98
N GLY A 336 -22.08 -17.86 -9.95
CA GLY A 336 -21.87 -16.56 -9.33
C GLY A 336 -22.72 -15.44 -9.93
N ILE A 337 -22.82 -15.38 -11.26
CA ILE A 337 -23.64 -14.42 -12.01
C ILE A 337 -25.14 -14.68 -11.81
N ASP A 338 -25.58 -15.95 -11.83
CA ASP A 338 -26.97 -16.32 -11.54
C ASP A 338 -27.37 -15.92 -10.11
N ARG A 339 -26.49 -16.15 -9.13
CA ARG A 339 -26.71 -15.72 -7.74
C ARG A 339 -26.70 -14.19 -7.59
N LEU A 340 -25.81 -13.48 -8.30
CA LEU A 340 -25.72 -12.02 -8.28
C LEU A 340 -26.99 -11.38 -8.87
N THR A 341 -27.46 -11.86 -10.02
CA THR A 341 -28.68 -11.37 -10.66
C THR A 341 -29.94 -11.68 -9.85
N GLY A 342 -30.06 -12.89 -9.30
CA GLY A 342 -31.19 -13.28 -8.43
C GLY A 342 -31.29 -12.52 -7.11
N GLU A 343 -30.16 -12.06 -6.53
CA GLU A 343 -30.18 -11.11 -5.42
C GLU A 343 -30.47 -9.66 -5.90
N ALA A 344 -29.99 -9.28 -7.08
CA ALA A 344 -30.18 -7.93 -7.66
C ALA A 344 -31.65 -7.63 -8.04
N ASP A 345 -32.42 -8.64 -8.46
CA ASP A 345 -33.85 -8.48 -8.80
C ASP A 345 -34.69 -7.89 -7.66
N ARG A 346 -34.29 -8.07 -6.39
CA ARG A 346 -35.01 -7.49 -5.24
C ARG A 346 -34.96 -5.95 -5.22
N TYR A 347 -33.90 -5.35 -5.78
CA TYR A 347 -33.72 -3.90 -5.86
C TYR A 347 -34.53 -3.25 -6.99
N VAL A 348 -35.09 -4.04 -7.92
CA VAL A 348 -36.04 -3.57 -8.93
C VAL A 348 -37.29 -3.00 -8.28
N ALA A 349 -37.80 -3.65 -7.23
CA ALA A 349 -38.96 -3.22 -6.46
C ALA A 349 -38.59 -2.31 -5.27
N ALA A 350 -37.52 -2.62 -4.55
CA ALA A 350 -37.11 -1.86 -3.35
C ALA A 350 -36.44 -0.51 -3.66
N GLY A 351 -35.97 -0.30 -4.90
CA GLY A 351 -35.06 0.79 -5.25
C GLY A 351 -33.60 0.37 -5.12
N TRP A 352 -32.71 1.14 -5.73
CA TRP A 352 -31.29 0.80 -5.93
C TRP A 352 -30.31 1.52 -4.99
N GLU A 353 -30.81 2.09 -3.90
CA GLU A 353 -30.01 2.86 -2.94
C GLU A 353 -29.37 1.92 -1.88
N GLY A 354 -28.05 1.98 -1.76
CA GLY A 354 -27.23 1.05 -0.97
C GLY A 354 -27.04 -0.34 -1.60
N ALA A 355 -27.66 -0.61 -2.75
CA ALA A 355 -27.64 -1.89 -3.44
C ALA A 355 -26.21 -2.42 -3.72
N ALA A 356 -25.26 -1.56 -4.11
CA ALA A 356 -23.91 -2.01 -4.45
C ALA A 356 -23.17 -2.62 -3.25
N TRP A 357 -23.28 -2.04 -2.05
CA TRP A 357 -22.65 -2.67 -0.88
C TRP A 357 -23.46 -3.86 -0.38
N HIS A 358 -24.80 -3.78 -0.37
CA HIS A 358 -25.63 -4.90 0.08
C HIS A 358 -25.48 -6.15 -0.81
N LEU A 359 -25.27 -6.00 -2.11
CA LEU A 359 -25.03 -7.13 -3.02
C LEU A 359 -23.68 -7.81 -2.73
N ILE A 360 -22.58 -7.07 -2.51
CA ILE A 360 -21.31 -7.68 -2.10
C ILE A 360 -21.46 -8.46 -0.78
N GLU A 361 -22.12 -7.86 0.23
CA GLU A 361 -22.37 -8.50 1.54
C GLU A 361 -23.33 -9.71 1.50
N LYS A 362 -24.02 -9.95 0.37
CA LYS A 362 -24.98 -11.07 0.20
C LYS A 362 -24.46 -12.16 -0.72
N VAL A 363 -23.79 -11.78 -1.80
CA VAL A 363 -23.24 -12.72 -2.79
C VAL A 363 -21.89 -13.25 -2.34
N ALA A 364 -21.00 -12.36 -1.86
CA ALA A 364 -19.59 -12.67 -1.62
C ALA A 364 -19.12 -12.40 -0.18
N LYS A 365 -20.01 -12.56 0.81
CA LYS A 365 -19.74 -12.25 2.23
C LYS A 365 -18.45 -12.87 2.77
N ASP A 366 -18.33 -14.19 2.62
CA ASP A 366 -17.27 -15.01 3.22
C ASP A 366 -16.11 -15.27 2.23
N VAL A 367 -16.08 -14.51 1.11
CA VAL A 367 -15.05 -14.59 0.07
C VAL A 367 -13.83 -13.75 0.46
N ASN A 368 -12.64 -14.35 0.34
CA ASN A 368 -11.37 -13.75 0.74
C ASN A 368 -10.62 -13.10 -0.43
N ASP A 369 -11.33 -12.34 -1.26
CA ASP A 369 -10.76 -11.60 -2.39
C ASP A 369 -11.22 -10.15 -2.46
N ASP A 370 -10.55 -9.40 -3.33
CA ASP A 370 -10.94 -8.04 -3.67
C ASP A 370 -12.25 -8.06 -4.49
N ARG A 371 -13.13 -7.11 -4.20
CA ARG A 371 -14.52 -7.08 -4.70
C ARG A 371 -14.93 -5.66 -5.05
N ALA A 372 -15.15 -5.42 -6.33
CA ALA A 372 -15.76 -4.23 -6.88
C ALA A 372 -17.18 -4.54 -7.36
N LEU A 373 -18.10 -3.64 -7.08
CA LEU A 373 -19.42 -3.61 -7.70
C LEU A 373 -19.82 -2.17 -8.00
N LEU A 374 -20.14 -1.89 -9.25
CA LEU A 374 -20.56 -0.59 -9.75
C LEU A 374 -21.89 -0.73 -10.49
N LEU A 375 -22.80 0.19 -10.22
CA LEU A 375 -24.14 0.23 -10.80
C LEU A 375 -24.38 1.59 -11.44
N ILE A 376 -24.82 1.61 -12.70
CA ILE A 376 -25.35 2.81 -13.37
C ILE A 376 -26.79 2.53 -13.75
N ARG A 377 -27.71 3.43 -13.40
CA ARG A 377 -29.13 3.31 -13.72
C ARG A 377 -29.63 4.59 -14.34
N ARG A 378 -30.43 4.49 -15.40
CA ARG A 378 -31.19 5.62 -15.95
C ARG A 378 -32.58 5.63 -15.31
N SER A 379 -33.04 6.77 -14.81
CA SER A 379 -34.40 6.91 -14.27
C SER A 379 -35.45 6.70 -15.37
N ALA A 380 -36.68 6.37 -14.95
CA ALA A 380 -37.88 6.35 -15.82
C ALA A 380 -38.21 7.76 -16.34
#